data_AF-A0A0F6TZS6-F1
#
_entry.id   AF-A0A0F6TZS6-F1
#
_cell.length_a   1.000
_cell.length_b   1.000
_cell.length_c   1.000
_cell.angle_alpha   90.00
_cell.angle_beta   90.00
_cell.angle_gamma   90.00
#
_symmetry.space_group_name_H-M   'P 1'
#
loop_
_entity.id
_entity.type
_entity.pdbx_description
1 polymer ?
#
loop_
_entity_poly.entity_id
_entity_poly.type
_entity_poly.pdbx_seq_one_letter_code
_entity_poly.pdbx_strand_id
1 'polypeptide(L)'
;MKKTWLLMVCIVLAGCVNKQQNAPKSLVTPAAEPVVQQPQATANEDGMKNRSLTANETCVRSLNALRSYSPKNWDKYRGAMAELNKKNSLFLSVKEDLNPQLNDLVINAYESRMKTLCYRIESALGQAMIAQVDPM
;
A
#
# COMPACT_ATOMS: atom_id res chain seq x y z
N MET A 1 -39.20 -19.24 29.41
CA MET A 1 -39.17 -18.28 30.54
C MET A 1 -37.75 -17.77 30.71
N LYS A 2 -37.52 -16.45 30.52
CA LYS A 2 -36.60 -15.51 31.22
C LYS A 2 -35.16 -16.03 31.52
N LYS A 3 -34.05 -15.38 31.13
CA LYS A 3 -33.74 -13.94 31.10
C LYS A 3 -32.58 -13.65 30.13
N THR A 4 -32.79 -12.60 29.34
CA THR A 4 -31.79 -11.72 28.74
C THR A 4 -30.89 -11.09 29.80
N TRP A 5 -29.58 -10.99 29.53
CA TRP A 5 -28.79 -9.83 29.97
C TRP A 5 -27.72 -9.47 28.93
N LEU A 6 -28.00 -8.36 28.24
CA LEU A 6 -27.04 -7.55 27.50
C LEU A 6 -26.01 -6.92 28.44
N LEU A 7 -24.80 -6.71 27.94
CA LEU A 7 -23.89 -5.56 28.17
C LEU A 7 -22.68 -5.83 27.23
N MET A 8 -22.60 -5.35 25.98
CA MET A 8 -22.68 -3.97 25.45
C MET A 8 -21.67 -3.04 26.14
N VAL A 9 -20.40 -3.18 25.77
CA VAL A 9 -19.36 -2.16 25.97
C VAL A 9 -18.73 -1.85 24.61
N CYS A 10 -19.31 -0.86 23.95
CA CYS A 10 -18.73 -0.21 22.78
C CYS A 10 -17.59 0.69 23.24
N ILE A 11 -16.34 0.34 22.92
CA ILE A 11 -15.20 1.22 23.06
C ILE A 11 -15.32 2.30 21.98
N VAL A 12 -15.63 3.51 22.42
CA VAL A 12 -15.81 4.70 21.60
C VAL A 12 -14.47 5.06 20.96
N LEU A 13 -14.39 5.01 19.63
CA LEU A 13 -13.32 5.64 18.87
C LEU A 13 -13.38 7.15 19.13
N ALA A 14 -12.38 7.69 19.82
CA ALA A 14 -12.13 9.12 19.87
C ALA A 14 -11.70 9.60 18.48
N GLY A 15 -12.68 9.99 17.66
CA GLY A 15 -12.43 10.78 16.46
C GLY A 15 -12.04 12.21 16.87
N CYS A 16 -10.92 12.71 16.35
CA CYS A 16 -10.64 14.14 16.36
C CYS A 16 -11.63 14.84 15.43
N VAL A 17 -12.69 15.44 15.99
CA VAL A 17 -13.57 16.36 15.26
C VAL A 17 -12.94 17.75 15.31
N ASN A 18 -12.36 18.18 14.20
CA ASN A 18 -11.80 19.52 14.06
C ASN A 18 -12.97 20.52 13.93
N LYS A 19 -13.42 21.07 15.06
CA LYS A 19 -14.52 22.04 15.11
C LYS A 19 -13.95 23.43 14.79
N GLN A 20 -14.12 23.86 13.54
CA GLN A 20 -13.80 25.21 13.08
C GLN A 20 -14.64 26.23 13.88
N GLN A 21 -13.97 27.00 14.73
CA GLN A 21 -14.58 28.06 15.52
C GLN A 21 -14.82 29.28 14.62
N ASN A 22 -16.08 29.75 14.62
CA ASN A 22 -16.47 31.05 14.11
C ASN A 22 -15.66 32.14 14.83
N ALA A 23 -14.81 32.84 14.08
CA ALA A 23 -14.25 34.11 14.50
C ALA A 23 -15.19 35.26 14.04
N PRO A 24 -15.34 36.33 14.84
CA PRO A 24 -16.29 37.40 14.57
C PRO A 24 -15.89 38.24 13.35
N LYS A 25 -16.91 38.75 12.63
CA LYS A 25 -16.77 39.77 11.58
C LYS A 25 -16.07 41.00 12.16
N SER A 26 -14.82 41.22 11.76
CA SER A 26 -14.14 42.50 11.91
C SER A 26 -14.13 43.20 10.56
N LEU A 27 -14.74 44.38 10.51
CA LEU A 27 -14.84 45.26 9.35
C LEU A 27 -13.53 46.01 9.16
N VAL A 28 -12.66 45.51 8.30
CA VAL A 28 -11.74 46.37 7.54
C VAL A 28 -11.41 45.66 6.24
N THR A 29 -11.73 46.30 5.12
CA THR A 29 -11.31 45.90 3.77
C THR A 29 -9.90 46.46 3.52
N PRO A 30 -8.91 45.60 3.20
CA PRO A 30 -7.82 46.00 2.31
C PRO A 30 -7.84 45.19 1.01
N ALA A 31 -7.21 45.78 0.00
CA ALA A 31 -7.33 45.51 -1.43
C ALA A 31 -6.99 44.08 -1.88
N ALA A 32 -7.54 43.71 -3.04
CA ALA A 32 -7.22 42.47 -3.75
C ALA A 32 -5.73 42.41 -4.12
N GLU A 33 -5.00 41.46 -3.54
CA GLU A 33 -3.71 41.00 -4.03
C GLU A 33 -3.89 39.71 -4.84
N PRO A 34 -3.13 39.53 -5.94
CA PRO A 34 -3.32 38.42 -6.87
C PRO A 34 -2.98 37.09 -6.19
N VAL A 35 -3.88 36.12 -6.32
CA VAL A 35 -3.62 34.72 -5.96
C VAL A 35 -2.43 34.25 -6.78
N VAL A 36 -1.27 34.13 -6.13
CA VAL A 36 -0.13 33.39 -6.66
C VAL A 36 -0.60 31.93 -6.74
N GLN A 37 -0.94 31.50 -7.95
CA GLN A 37 -1.15 30.10 -8.26
C GLN A 37 0.18 29.38 -8.01
N GLN A 38 0.27 28.72 -6.86
CA GLN A 38 1.36 27.82 -6.56
C GLN A 38 1.34 26.71 -7.63
N PRO A 39 2.45 26.48 -8.37
CA PRO A 39 2.45 25.54 -9.49
C PRO A 39 1.95 24.18 -9.02
N GLN A 40 0.89 23.70 -9.66
CA GLN A 40 0.52 22.29 -9.60
C GLN A 40 1.79 21.52 -9.95
N ALA A 41 2.25 20.67 -9.02
CA ALA A 41 3.36 19.78 -9.26
C ALA A 41 3.05 19.01 -10.53
N THR A 42 3.72 19.35 -11.62
CA THR A 42 3.79 18.55 -12.83
C THR A 42 4.39 17.23 -12.38
N ALA A 43 3.55 16.21 -12.30
CA ALA A 43 4.00 14.84 -12.12
C ALA A 43 4.99 14.58 -13.25
N ASN A 44 6.29 14.53 -12.90
CA ASN A 44 7.35 14.26 -13.84
C ASN A 44 7.01 12.98 -14.61
N GLU A 45 6.76 13.11 -15.91
CA GLU A 45 6.46 12.01 -16.82
C GLU A 45 7.64 11.01 -16.93
N ASP A 46 8.82 11.37 -16.42
CA ASP A 46 9.99 10.49 -16.32
C ASP A 46 9.86 9.37 -15.26
N GLY A 47 8.92 9.47 -14.33
CA GLY A 47 8.66 8.40 -13.35
C GLY A 47 8.01 7.14 -13.94
N MET A 48 7.47 7.24 -15.16
CA MET A 48 6.80 6.15 -15.89
C MET A 48 7.80 5.11 -16.43
N LYS A 49 9.06 5.49 -16.65
CA LYS A 49 10.00 4.71 -17.48
C LYS A 49 10.62 3.49 -16.80
N ASN A 50 10.36 3.29 -15.50
CA ASN A 50 10.86 2.14 -14.75
C ASN A 50 9.76 1.48 -13.89
N ARG A 51 8.56 1.37 -14.46
CA ARG A 51 7.44 0.62 -13.89
C ARG A 51 7.70 -0.88 -13.97
N SER A 52 8.34 -1.43 -12.94
CA SER A 52 8.59 -2.86 -12.84
C SER A 52 7.39 -3.59 -12.24
N LEU A 53 6.70 -4.39 -13.05
CA LEU A 53 5.61 -5.27 -12.62
C LEU A 53 6.13 -6.55 -11.90
N THR A 54 7.45 -6.68 -11.81
CA THR A 54 8.13 -7.84 -11.22
C THR A 54 8.73 -7.48 -9.88
N ALA A 55 8.96 -8.49 -9.03
CA ALA A 55 9.68 -8.31 -7.79
C ALA A 55 11.10 -7.77 -8.06
N ASN A 56 11.56 -6.84 -7.22
CA ASN A 56 12.94 -6.40 -7.25
C ASN A 56 13.89 -7.51 -6.70
N GLU A 57 15.19 -7.36 -6.97
CA GLU A 57 16.21 -8.34 -6.58
C GLU A 57 16.27 -8.58 -5.06
N THR A 58 16.09 -7.53 -4.25
CA THR A 58 16.10 -7.61 -2.78
C THR A 58 14.96 -8.48 -2.28
N CYS A 59 13.76 -8.28 -2.79
CA CYS A 59 12.58 -9.06 -2.48
C CYS A 59 12.75 -10.54 -2.85
N VAL A 60 13.32 -10.83 -4.02
CA VAL A 60 13.64 -12.20 -4.45
C VAL A 60 14.67 -12.83 -3.51
N ARG A 61 15.71 -12.10 -3.13
CA ARG A 61 16.73 -12.57 -2.20
C ARG A 61 16.15 -12.85 -0.81
N SER A 62 15.30 -11.96 -0.31
CA SER A 62 14.58 -12.12 0.96
C SER A 62 13.66 -13.33 0.95
N LEU A 63 12.94 -13.55 -0.16
CA LEU A 63 12.14 -14.77 -0.35
C LEU A 63 13.03 -16.01 -0.29
N ASN A 64 14.17 -16.03 -0.97
CA ASN A 64 15.07 -17.18 -0.94
C ASN A 64 15.65 -17.43 0.46
N ALA A 65 15.98 -16.37 1.20
CA ALA A 65 16.47 -16.49 2.58
C ALA A 65 15.42 -17.11 3.52
N LEU A 66 14.13 -16.79 3.33
CA LEU A 66 13.05 -17.41 4.12
C LEU A 66 13.06 -18.94 4.06
N ARG A 67 13.62 -19.56 3.01
CA ARG A 67 13.73 -21.02 2.93
C ARG A 67 14.49 -21.61 4.12
N SER A 68 15.50 -20.90 4.62
CA SER A 68 16.31 -21.32 5.77
C SER A 68 15.74 -20.82 7.10
N TYR A 69 15.20 -19.60 7.14
CA TYR A 69 14.73 -18.98 8.38
C TYR A 69 13.30 -19.39 8.77
N SER A 70 12.43 -19.63 7.80
CA SER A 70 11.03 -19.97 8.04
C SER A 70 10.42 -20.68 6.81
N PRO A 71 10.59 -22.01 6.68
CA PRO A 71 10.05 -22.79 5.56
C PRO A 71 8.55 -22.60 5.34
N LYS A 72 7.77 -22.48 6.43
CA LYS A 72 6.34 -22.16 6.39
C LYS A 72 6.03 -20.85 5.67
N ASN A 73 6.76 -19.77 6.02
CA ASN A 73 6.57 -18.48 5.38
C ASN A 73 7.11 -18.50 3.94
N TRP A 74 8.20 -19.24 3.68
CA TRP A 74 8.71 -19.45 2.34
C TRP A 74 7.66 -20.06 1.41
N ASP A 75 7.04 -21.18 1.78
CA ASP A 75 6.01 -21.84 0.96
C ASP A 75 4.84 -20.89 0.65
N LYS A 76 4.35 -20.19 1.68
CA LYS A 76 3.27 -19.20 1.56
C LYS A 76 3.63 -18.11 0.56
N TYR A 77 4.78 -17.46 0.72
CA TYR A 77 5.14 -16.30 -0.10
C TYR A 77 5.64 -16.68 -1.48
N ARG A 78 6.27 -17.85 -1.66
CA ARG A 78 6.60 -18.39 -2.98
C ARG A 78 5.33 -18.64 -3.79
N GLY A 79 4.30 -19.23 -3.19
CA GLY A 79 3.01 -19.43 -3.84
C GLY A 79 2.35 -18.10 -4.24
N ALA A 80 2.32 -17.13 -3.32
CA ALA A 80 1.78 -15.80 -3.60
C ALA A 80 2.53 -15.06 -4.73
N MET A 81 3.87 -15.16 -4.75
CA MET A 81 4.71 -14.58 -5.80
C MET A 81 4.44 -15.23 -7.16
N ALA A 82 4.38 -16.57 -7.20
CA ALA A 82 4.09 -17.30 -8.43
C ALA A 82 2.70 -16.96 -9.00
N GLU A 83 1.69 -16.86 -8.14
CA GLU A 83 0.33 -16.51 -8.55
C GLU A 83 0.25 -15.07 -9.07
N LEU A 84 0.92 -14.12 -8.42
CA LEU A 84 0.97 -12.73 -8.88
C LEU A 84 1.66 -12.62 -10.24
N ASN A 85 2.79 -13.33 -10.43
CA ASN A 85 3.50 -13.38 -11.70
C ASN A 85 2.67 -14.02 -12.82
N LYS A 86 1.93 -15.10 -12.52
CA LYS A 86 1.03 -15.74 -13.49
C LYS A 86 -0.05 -14.78 -13.98
N LYS A 87 -0.71 -14.08 -13.05
CA LYS A 87 -1.74 -13.07 -13.37
C LYS A 87 -1.15 -11.90 -14.16
N ASN A 88 0.04 -11.43 -13.77
CA ASN A 88 0.75 -10.38 -14.48
C ASN A 88 1.10 -10.80 -15.92
N SER A 89 1.59 -12.03 -16.12
CA SER A 89 1.87 -12.56 -17.47
C SER A 89 0.62 -12.61 -18.35
N LEU A 90 -0.54 -12.94 -17.78
CA LEU A 90 -1.81 -12.90 -18.51
C LEU A 90 -2.17 -11.48 -18.92
N PHE A 91 -2.04 -10.51 -18.00
CA PHE A 91 -2.26 -9.10 -18.32
C PHE A 91 -1.32 -8.61 -19.44
N LEU A 92 -0.02 -8.93 -19.35
CA LEU A 92 0.96 -8.56 -20.36
C LEU A 92 0.63 -9.12 -21.75
N SER A 93 0.01 -10.31 -21.83
CA SER A 93 -0.38 -10.93 -23.09
C SER A 93 -1.51 -10.19 -23.83
N VAL A 94 -2.30 -9.38 -23.13
CA VAL A 94 -3.44 -8.63 -23.69
C VAL A 94 -3.24 -7.11 -23.62
N LYS A 95 -2.15 -6.64 -23.01
CA LYS A 95 -1.91 -5.22 -22.70
C LYS A 95 -2.06 -4.31 -23.92
N GLU A 96 -1.55 -4.73 -25.08
CA GLU A 96 -1.58 -3.89 -26.29
C GLU A 96 -2.99 -3.71 -26.88
N ASP A 97 -3.93 -4.59 -26.54
CA ASP A 97 -5.31 -4.55 -27.03
C ASP A 97 -6.24 -3.71 -26.14
N LEU A 98 -5.77 -3.32 -24.95
CA LEU A 98 -6.55 -2.55 -23.98
C LEU A 98 -6.41 -1.05 -24.21
N ASN A 99 -7.48 -0.31 -23.88
CA ASN A 99 -7.40 1.15 -23.88
C ASN A 99 -6.39 1.65 -22.81
N PRO A 100 -5.76 2.82 -23.02
CA PRO A 100 -4.70 3.31 -22.13
C PRO A 100 -5.12 3.49 -20.66
N GLN A 101 -6.36 3.91 -20.41
CA GLN A 101 -6.85 4.15 -19.04
C GLN A 101 -6.98 2.84 -18.25
N LEU A 102 -7.47 1.77 -18.90
CA LEU A 102 -7.54 0.45 -18.30
C LEU A 102 -6.14 -0.13 -18.06
N ASN A 103 -5.22 0.05 -19.01
CA ASN A 103 -3.82 -0.35 -18.86
C ASN A 103 -3.18 0.28 -17.63
N ASP A 104 -3.29 1.60 -17.48
CA ASP A 104 -2.71 2.31 -16.34
C ASP A 104 -3.32 1.85 -15.01
N LEU A 105 -4.64 1.66 -14.95
CA LEU A 105 -5.31 1.15 -13.76
C LEU A 105 -4.75 -0.21 -13.33
N VAL A 106 -4.61 -1.13 -14.29
CA VAL A 106 -4.16 -2.50 -14.02
C VAL A 106 -2.67 -2.53 -13.67
N ILE A 107 -1.84 -1.75 -14.36
CA ILE A 107 -0.41 -1.57 -14.04
C ILE A 107 -0.25 -1.12 -12.58
N ASN A 108 -0.93 -0.04 -12.20
CA ASN A 108 -0.85 0.50 -10.84
C ASN A 108 -1.29 -0.52 -9.78
N ALA A 109 -2.30 -1.34 -10.08
CA ALA A 109 -2.76 -2.41 -9.20
C ALA A 109 -1.69 -3.51 -9.02
N TYR A 110 -1.03 -3.94 -10.11
CA TYR A 110 0.04 -4.94 -10.04
C TYR A 110 1.26 -4.42 -9.28
N GLU A 111 1.70 -3.19 -9.55
CA GLU A 111 2.82 -2.57 -8.84
C GLU A 111 2.57 -2.49 -7.33
N SER A 112 1.39 -1.99 -6.95
CA SER A 112 1.01 -1.88 -5.54
C SER A 112 0.98 -3.25 -4.86
N ARG A 113 0.43 -4.27 -5.52
CA ARG A 113 0.40 -5.64 -4.99
C ARG A 113 1.80 -6.25 -4.88
N MET A 114 2.65 -6.06 -5.89
CA MET A 114 4.02 -6.57 -5.88
C MET A 114 4.83 -5.93 -4.75
N LYS A 115 4.76 -4.60 -4.62
CA LYS A 115 5.40 -3.85 -3.53
C LYS A 115 4.94 -4.33 -2.16
N THR A 116 3.63 -4.49 -1.97
CA THR A 116 3.06 -5.00 -0.72
C THR A 116 3.53 -6.43 -0.41
N LEU A 117 3.58 -7.31 -1.41
CA LEU A 117 4.06 -8.67 -1.24
C LEU A 117 5.54 -8.67 -0.82
N CYS A 118 6.37 -7.84 -1.46
CA CYS A 118 7.78 -7.72 -1.12
C CYS A 118 8.02 -7.22 0.31
N TYR A 119 7.28 -6.21 0.76
CA TYR A 119 7.37 -5.77 2.17
C TYR A 119 6.97 -6.88 3.15
N ARG A 120 5.94 -7.67 2.83
CA ARG A 120 5.53 -8.79 3.68
C ARG A 120 6.59 -9.88 3.76
N ILE A 121 7.29 -10.14 2.65
CA ILE A 121 8.41 -11.09 2.60
C ILE A 121 9.57 -10.59 3.47
N GLU A 122 9.99 -9.35 3.28
CA GLU A 122 11.09 -8.73 4.05
C GLU A 122 10.77 -8.67 5.54
N SER A 123 9.56 -8.26 5.89
CA SER A 123 9.09 -8.23 7.28
C SER A 123 9.08 -9.63 7.90
N ALA A 124 8.57 -10.63 7.19
CA ALA A 124 8.55 -12.01 7.68
C ALA A 124 9.96 -12.57 7.88
N LEU A 125 10.92 -12.22 7.01
CA LEU A 125 12.32 -12.59 7.17
C LEU A 125 12.92 -11.92 8.41
N GLY A 126 12.70 -10.61 8.57
CA GLY A 126 13.19 -9.88 9.75
C GLY A 126 12.66 -10.47 11.06
N GLN A 127 11.36 -10.79 11.12
CA GLN A 127 10.77 -11.44 12.29
C GLN A 127 11.36 -12.85 12.54
N ALA A 128 11.57 -13.64 11.49
CA ALA A 128 12.19 -14.95 11.62
C ALA A 128 13.66 -14.88 12.09
N MET A 129 14.40 -13.84 11.67
CA MET A 129 15.76 -13.57 12.16
C MET A 129 15.77 -13.17 13.63
N ILE A 130 14.86 -12.29 14.05
CA ILE A 130 14.74 -11.85 15.46
C ILE A 130 14.43 -13.04 16.38
N ALA A 131 13.49 -13.90 15.97
CA ALA A 131 13.08 -15.08 16.75
C ALA A 131 14.21 -16.11 16.99
N GLN A 132 15.29 -16.08 16.19
CA GLN A 132 16.46 -16.94 16.42
C GLN A 132 17.39 -16.40 17.50
N VAL A 133 17.42 -15.08 17.71
CA VAL A 133 18.30 -14.40 18.67
C VAL A 133 17.61 -14.24 20.03
N ASP A 134 16.29 -14.09 20.03
CA ASP A 134 15.47 -13.99 21.25
C ASP A 134 14.33 -15.03 21.19
N PRO A 135 14.61 -16.30 21.52
CA PRO A 135 13.59 -17.34 21.57
C PRO A 135 12.74 -17.14 22.83
N MET A 136 11.69 -16.31 22.71
CA MET A 136 10.65 -16.16 23.73
C MET A 136 9.85 -17.45 23.93
#